data_AF-A0A3P1Z1Y6-F1
#
_entry.id   AF-A0A3P1Z1Y6-F1
#
_cell.length_a   1.000
_cell.length_b   1.000
_cell.length_c   1.000
_cell.angle_alpha   90.00
_cell.angle_beta   90.00
_cell.angle_gamma   90.00
#
_symmetry.space_group_name_H-M   'P 1'
#
loop_
_entity.id
_entity.type
_entity.pdbx_description
1 polymer ?
#
loop_
_entity_poly.entity_id
_entity_poly.type
_entity_poly.pdbx_seq_one_letter_code
_entity_poly.pdbx_strand_id
1 'polypeptide(L)'
;MDRELKNLTLNISQLAALSGVHRQTAAARLQNLPVAGGHESNLKLYRVVDIVSAFLALPPPVAEGEMDAHERKAWYQSERERLKFEQETAQLIPAS
;
A
#
# COMPACT_ATOMS: atom_id res chain seq x y z
N MET A 1 -10.04 19.61 22.70
CA MET A 1 -9.31 19.46 21.42
C MET A 1 -9.71 18.21 20.64
N ASP A 2 -9.92 17.04 21.26
CA ASP A 2 -10.20 15.79 20.52
C ASP A 2 -11.50 15.78 19.69
N ARG A 3 -12.53 16.53 20.10
CA ARG A 3 -13.82 16.57 19.38
C ARG A 3 -13.77 17.37 18.09
N GLU A 4 -12.95 18.42 18.04
CA GLU A 4 -12.81 19.29 16.87
C GLU A 4 -12.00 18.60 15.78
N LEU A 5 -10.92 17.93 16.17
CA LEU A 5 -10.09 17.10 15.28
C LEU A 5 -10.88 15.92 14.70
N LYS A 6 -11.81 15.33 15.47
CA LYS A 6 -12.66 14.21 15.00
C LYS A 6 -13.63 14.57 13.88
N ASN A 7 -14.09 15.83 13.86
CA ASN A 7 -15.07 16.29 12.88
C ASN A 7 -14.43 17.12 11.75
N LEU A 8 -13.11 17.29 11.78
CA LEU A 8 -12.40 18.06 10.75
C LEU A 8 -12.49 17.33 9.41
N THR A 9 -13.23 17.93 8.48
CA THR A 9 -13.35 17.50 7.10
C THR A 9 -12.58 18.44 6.20
N LEU A 10 -11.79 17.88 5.30
CA LEU A 10 -10.99 18.64 4.33
C LEU A 10 -11.30 18.17 2.92
N ASN A 11 -11.30 19.12 1.99
CA ASN A 11 -11.37 18.81 0.57
C ASN A 11 -9.99 18.40 0.04
N ILE A 12 -10.00 17.85 -1.17
CA ILE A 12 -8.78 17.32 -1.79
C ILE A 12 -7.70 18.38 -2.08
N SER A 13 -8.09 19.63 -2.34
CA SER A 13 -7.14 20.74 -2.56
C SER A 13 -6.48 21.16 -1.27
N GLN A 14 -7.23 21.18 -0.16
CA GLN A 14 -6.71 21.47 1.18
C GLN A 14 -5.76 20.37 1.64
N LEU A 15 -6.10 19.10 1.38
CA LEU A 15 -5.22 17.98 1.66
C LEU A 15 -3.94 18.04 0.83
N ALA A 16 -4.04 18.38 -0.47
CA ALA A 16 -2.89 18.58 -1.34
C ALA A 16 -1.97 19.70 -0.82
N ALA A 17 -2.53 20.85 -0.44
CA ALA A 17 -1.78 21.96 0.14
C ALA A 17 -1.12 21.60 1.49
N LEU A 18 -1.82 20.86 2.36
CA LEU A 18 -1.31 20.44 3.67
C LEU A 18 -0.17 19.42 3.56
N SER A 19 -0.28 18.49 2.62
CA SER A 19 0.69 17.40 2.43
C SER A 19 1.84 17.74 1.48
N GLY A 20 1.77 18.89 0.79
CA GLY A 20 2.76 19.29 -0.21
C GLY A 20 2.74 18.46 -1.49
N VAL A 21 1.72 17.62 -1.70
CA VAL A 21 1.58 16.81 -2.92
C VAL A 21 0.64 17.45 -3.93
N HIS A 22 0.81 17.11 -5.21
CA HIS A 22 -0.10 17.56 -6.25
C HIS A 22 -1.51 16.98 -6.05
N ARG A 23 -2.56 17.73 -6.41
CA ARG A 23 -3.97 17.33 -6.25
C ARG A 23 -4.28 15.96 -6.88
N GLN A 24 -3.69 15.66 -8.03
CA GLN A 24 -3.84 14.36 -8.72
C GLN A 24 -3.28 13.20 -7.88
N THR A 25 -2.11 13.41 -7.26
CA THR A 25 -1.45 12.42 -6.40
C THR A 25 -2.26 12.21 -5.12
N ALA A 26 -2.79 13.29 -4.53
CA ALA A 26 -3.71 13.18 -3.40
C ALA A 26 -4.96 12.39 -3.78
N ALA A 27 -5.54 12.62 -4.97
CA ALA A 27 -6.72 11.88 -5.45
C ALA A 27 -6.46 10.39 -5.62
N ALA A 28 -5.34 10.03 -6.23
CA ALA A 28 -4.96 8.63 -6.40
C ALA A 28 -4.76 7.93 -5.04
N ARG A 29 -4.14 8.60 -4.06
CA ARG A 29 -3.92 8.02 -2.72
C ARG A 29 -5.21 7.89 -1.90
N LEU A 30 -6.13 8.84 -2.06
CA LEU A 30 -7.40 8.88 -1.30
C LEU A 30 -8.55 8.13 -2.00
N GLN A 31 -8.31 7.50 -3.15
CA GLN A 31 -9.37 6.83 -3.94
C GLN A 31 -10.02 5.66 -3.18
N ASN A 32 -9.27 5.00 -2.30
CA ASN A 32 -9.71 3.84 -1.53
C ASN A 32 -10.30 4.20 -0.17
N LEU A 33 -10.40 5.50 0.17
CA LEU A 33 -10.89 5.94 1.46
C LEU A 33 -12.37 6.28 1.44
N PRO A 34 -13.10 6.00 2.54
CA PRO A 34 -14.49 6.43 2.66
C PRO A 34 -14.57 7.96 2.61
N VAL A 35 -15.47 8.46 1.77
CA VAL A 35 -15.75 9.90 1.68
C VAL A 35 -16.73 10.25 2.80
N ALA A 36 -16.41 11.28 3.57
CA ALA A 36 -17.20 11.69 4.73
C ALA A 36 -18.49 12.45 4.36
N GLY A 37 -18.57 12.91 3.11
CA GLY A 37 -19.65 13.68 2.52
C GLY A 37 -19.14 14.48 1.32
N GLY A 38 -20.05 15.05 0.51
CA GLY A 38 -19.66 15.84 -0.66
C GLY A 38 -20.47 15.52 -1.90
N HIS A 39 -20.61 16.49 -2.81
CA HIS A 39 -21.23 16.26 -4.11
C HIS A 39 -20.26 15.46 -4.98
N GLU A 40 -20.76 14.34 -5.54
CA GLU A 40 -20.04 13.30 -6.31
C GLU A 40 -19.02 13.83 -7.33
N SER A 41 -19.25 15.03 -7.87
CA SER A 41 -18.50 15.58 -9.00
C SER A 41 -17.32 16.50 -8.65
N ASN A 42 -17.31 17.22 -7.51
CA ASN A 42 -16.27 18.24 -7.28
C ASN A 42 -15.89 18.56 -5.82
N LEU A 43 -16.63 18.05 -4.83
CA LEU A 43 -16.45 18.43 -3.42
C LEU A 43 -16.36 17.21 -2.51
N LYS A 44 -15.53 16.22 -2.86
CA LYS A 44 -15.24 15.08 -1.98
C LYS A 44 -14.58 15.60 -0.70
N LEU A 45 -15.24 15.42 0.43
CA LEU A 45 -14.72 15.74 1.76
C LEU A 45 -14.24 14.46 2.43
N TYR A 46 -13.05 14.54 3.02
CA TYR A 46 -12.45 13.44 3.75
C TYR A 46 -12.28 13.86 5.21
N ARG A 47 -12.64 12.99 6.15
CA ARG A 47 -12.32 13.20 7.56
C ARG A 47 -10.84 12.91 7.77
N VAL A 48 -10.18 13.80 8.49
CA VAL A 48 -8.75 13.61 8.83
C VAL A 48 -8.55 12.31 9.62
N VAL A 49 -9.49 11.96 10.50
CA VAL A 49 -9.43 10.71 11.27
C VAL A 49 -9.47 9.47 10.38
N ASP A 50 -10.30 9.47 9.34
CA ASP A 50 -10.41 8.31 8.43
C ASP A 50 -9.12 8.14 7.61
N ILE A 51 -8.52 9.25 7.18
CA ILE A 51 -7.23 9.25 6.48
C ILE A 51 -6.13 8.70 7.39
N VAL A 52 -6.02 9.20 8.61
CA VAL A 52 -4.99 8.77 9.58
C VAL A 52 -5.20 7.32 9.96
N SER A 53 -6.45 6.90 10.22
CA SER A 53 -6.76 5.52 10.61
C SER A 53 -6.44 4.53 9.49
N ALA A 54 -6.77 4.88 8.26
CA ALA A 54 -6.44 4.05 7.11
C ALA A 54 -4.93 3.98 6.87
N PHE A 55 -4.20 5.09 7.06
CA PHE A 55 -2.74 5.09 6.96
C PHE A 55 -2.08 4.23 8.04
N LEU A 56 -2.58 4.30 9.29
CA LEU A 56 -2.07 3.49 10.39
C LEU A 56 -2.47 2.00 10.29
N ALA A 57 -3.52 1.69 9.53
CA ALA A 57 -3.93 0.31 9.25
C ALA A 57 -3.12 -0.33 8.10
N LEU A 58 -2.34 0.45 7.34
CA LEU A 58 -1.48 -0.11 6.30
C LEU A 58 -0.39 -0.97 6.95
N PRO A 59 -0.09 -2.15 6.37
CA PRO A 59 1.03 -2.94 6.83
C PRO A 59 2.32 -2.12 6.72
N PRO A 60 3.30 -2.34 7.62
CA PRO A 60 4.59 -1.68 7.52
C PRO A 60 5.21 -1.96 6.14
N PRO A 61 5.85 -0.96 5.52
CA PRO A 61 6.55 -1.18 4.26
C PRO A 61 7.59 -2.27 4.45
N VAL A 62 7.65 -3.22 3.52
CA VAL A 62 8.70 -4.23 3.48
C VAL A 62 10.02 -3.50 3.25
N ALA A 63 11.05 -3.81 4.05
CA ALA A 63 12.34 -3.15 3.94
C ALA A 63 12.97 -3.42 2.56
N GLU A 64 13.76 -2.47 2.07
CA GLU A 64 14.44 -2.60 0.79
C GLU A 64 15.37 -3.82 0.80
N GLY A 65 15.11 -4.79 -0.08
CA GLY A 65 15.82 -6.07 -0.15
C GLY A 65 15.15 -7.24 0.59
N GLU A 66 14.09 -6.99 1.35
CA GLU A 66 13.24 -8.06 1.89
C GLU A 66 12.12 -8.40 0.91
N MET A 67 11.90 -9.69 0.68
CA MET A 67 10.76 -10.17 -0.10
C MET A 67 9.55 -10.33 0.81
N ASP A 68 8.37 -9.91 0.35
CA ASP A 68 7.12 -10.22 1.03
C ASP A 68 6.97 -11.74 1.20
N ALA A 69 6.21 -12.19 2.21
CA ALA A 69 6.01 -13.60 2.49
C ALA A 69 5.50 -14.38 1.25
N HIS A 70 4.65 -13.76 0.43
CA HIS A 70 4.15 -14.37 -0.80
C HIS A 70 5.27 -14.50 -1.85
N GLU A 71 6.01 -13.43 -2.09
CA GLU A 71 7.13 -13.40 -3.05
C GLU A 71 8.23 -14.39 -2.66
N ARG A 72 8.55 -14.47 -1.37
CA ARG A 72 9.54 -15.39 -0.83
C ARG A 72 9.14 -16.84 -1.04
N LYS A 73 7.85 -17.17 -0.84
CA LYS A 73 7.31 -18.51 -1.13
C LYS A 73 7.41 -18.83 -2.63
N ALA A 74 7.04 -17.88 -3.50
CA ALA A 74 7.14 -18.06 -4.94
C ALA A 74 8.59 -18.32 -5.38
N TRP A 75 9.55 -17.59 -4.82
CA TRP A 75 10.97 -17.79 -5.07
C TRP A 75 11.46 -19.18 -4.64
N TYR A 76 11.11 -19.62 -3.42
CA TYR A 76 11.48 -20.97 -2.99
C TYR A 76 10.83 -22.08 -3.84
N GLN A 77 9.62 -21.84 -4.37
CA GLN A 77 8.99 -22.78 -5.29
C GLN A 77 9.73 -22.85 -6.62
N SER A 78 10.03 -21.70 -7.24
CA SER A 78 10.80 -21.67 -8.49
C SER A 78 12.18 -22.30 -8.33
N GLU A 79 12.85 -22.06 -7.21
CA GLU A 79 14.18 -22.61 -6.93
C GLU A 79 14.13 -24.14 -6.78
N ARG A 80 13.08 -24.67 -6.12
CA ARG A 80 12.88 -26.12 -6.02
C ARG A 80 12.56 -26.77 -7.36
N GLU A 81 11.78 -26.12 -8.20
CA GLU A 81 11.48 -26.60 -9.55
C GLU A 81 12.72 -26.62 -10.43
N ARG A 82 13.56 -25.58 -10.35
CA ARG A 82 14.87 -25.53 -11.01
C ARG A 82 15.76 -26.71 -10.59
N LEU A 83 15.90 -26.93 -9.29
CA LEU A 83 16.71 -28.04 -8.76
C LEU A 83 16.18 -29.41 -9.20
N LYS A 84 14.85 -29.59 -9.19
CA LYS A 84 14.22 -30.83 -9.66
C LYS A 84 14.51 -31.06 -11.14
N PHE A 85 14.41 -30.02 -11.97
CA PHE A 85 14.75 -30.09 -13.39
C PHE A 85 16.23 -30.42 -13.64
N GLU A 86 17.14 -29.82 -12.89
CA GLU A 86 18.58 -30.11 -12.97
C GLU A 86 18.90 -31.54 -12.55
N GLN A 87 18.16 -32.08 -11.58
CA GLN A 87 18.26 -33.47 -11.17
C GLN A 87 17.76 -34.42 -12.27
N GLU A 88 16.61 -34.13 -12.89
CA GLU A 88 16.05 -34.92 -14.00
C GLU A 88 16.95 -34.91 -15.24
N THR A 89 17.62 -33.80 -15.53
CA THR A 89 18.55 -33.64 -16.65
C THR A 89 19.98 -34.09 -16.35
N ALA A 90 20.23 -34.63 -15.15
CA ALA A 90 21.54 -35.02 -14.64
C ALA A 90 22.61 -33.91 -14.73
N GLN A 91 22.18 -32.65 -14.73
CA GLN A 91 23.05 -31.47 -14.68
C GLN A 91 23.42 -31.08 -13.24
N LEU A 92 22.67 -31.58 -12.26
CA LEU A 92 22.94 -31.34 -10.85
C LEU A 92 24.16 -32.14 -10.39
N ILE A 93 25.23 -31.43 -10.02
CA ILE A 93 26.39 -32.03 -9.35
C ILE A 93 26.03 -32.22 -7.87
N PRO A 94 26.02 -33.45 -7.32
CA PRO A 94 25.72 -33.65 -5.91
C PRO A 94 26.77 -32.94 -5.05
N ALA A 95 26.31 -32.19 -4.04
CA ALA A 95 27.21 -31.75 -2.98
C ALA A 95 27.68 -32.99 -2.22
N SER A 96 29.01 -33.21 -2.18
CA SER A 96 29.64 -34.31 -1.44
C SER A 96 29.51 -34.14 0.07
#